data_AF-A0A920KU30-F1
#
_entry.id   AF-A0A920KU30-F1
#
_cell.length_a   1.000
_cell.length_b   1.000
_cell.length_c   1.000
_cell.angle_alpha   90.00
_cell.angle_beta   90.00
_cell.angle_gamma   90.00
#
_symmetry.space_group_name_H-M   'P 1'
#
loop_
_entity.id
_entity.type
_entity.pdbx_description
1 polymer ?
#
loop_
_entity_poly.entity_id
_entity_poly.type
_entity_poly.pdbx_seq_one_letter_code
_entity_poly.pdbx_strand_id
1 'polypeptide(L)'
;MVVHFGGHPDEYPFEDILHSNIVGCYNVWQAAHKAGVRRIVYASSIHAVGMYPKTIAIDSDTPHRPDSYYGLAKCFAEDMAKLYWDKKGLETVCLRILSCATVTNAGVGSWLSYNDLIHLVERAIDTPVTGFTVIYGVSNNERSPVDNSKASFLGYRPTDNAEQFSEKILAEAPTPDPSDPDQMCHGGPFATTDLGESGVAKLGLVEKVR
;
A
#
# COMPACT_ATOMS: atom_id res chain seq x y z
N MET A 1 3.35 18.46 -10.30
CA MET A 1 3.34 17.24 -9.46
C MET A 1 1.93 16.70 -9.38
N VAL A 2 1.77 15.41 -9.12
CA VAL A 2 0.47 14.79 -8.83
C VAL A 2 0.62 13.91 -7.59
N VAL A 3 -0.30 14.01 -6.63
CA VAL A 3 -0.44 13.06 -5.52
C VAL A 3 -1.74 12.30 -5.77
N HIS A 4 -1.63 11.03 -6.16
CA HIS A 4 -2.74 10.24 -6.66
C HIS A 4 -3.17 9.16 -5.65
N PHE A 5 -4.20 9.50 -4.88
CA PHE A 5 -4.90 8.61 -3.93
C PHE A 5 -6.32 8.25 -4.43
N GLY A 6 -6.66 8.65 -5.66
CA GLY A 6 -7.97 8.36 -6.25
C GLY A 6 -8.05 6.95 -6.80
N GLY A 7 -9.25 6.36 -6.75
CA GLY A 7 -9.54 4.99 -7.14
C GLY A 7 -10.32 4.26 -6.06
N HIS A 8 -10.79 3.05 -6.34
CA HIS A 8 -11.35 2.17 -5.32
C HIS A 8 -10.25 1.72 -4.35
N PRO A 9 -10.47 1.79 -3.01
CA PRO A 9 -9.48 1.44 -2.00
C PRO A 9 -9.61 0.01 -1.43
N ASP A 10 -10.55 -0.78 -1.96
CA ASP A 10 -10.92 -2.13 -1.50
C ASP A 10 -11.10 -3.04 -2.72
N GLU A 11 -11.41 -4.30 -2.51
CA GLU A 11 -11.85 -5.23 -3.53
C GLU A 11 -13.27 -4.91 -3.98
N TYR A 12 -13.46 -4.90 -5.30
CA TYR A 12 -14.73 -4.64 -5.98
C TYR A 12 -14.82 -5.54 -7.21
N PRO A 13 -16.00 -5.71 -7.83
CA PRO A 13 -16.14 -6.38 -9.10
C PRO A 13 -15.14 -5.85 -10.14
N PHE A 14 -14.64 -6.75 -10.99
CA PHE A 14 -13.53 -6.43 -11.90
C PHE A 14 -13.81 -5.20 -12.77
N GLU A 15 -15.05 -4.99 -13.24
CA GLU A 15 -15.40 -3.83 -14.06
C GLU A 15 -15.20 -2.50 -13.33
N ASP A 16 -15.52 -2.43 -12.04
CA ASP A 16 -15.32 -1.23 -11.23
C ASP A 16 -13.83 -0.95 -11.03
N ILE A 17 -13.04 -2.00 -10.75
CA ILE A 17 -11.57 -1.93 -10.64
C ILE A 17 -10.93 -1.55 -11.99
N LEU A 18 -11.42 -2.12 -13.10
CA LEU A 18 -10.94 -1.84 -14.44
C LEU A 18 -11.10 -0.35 -14.77
N HIS A 19 -12.28 0.21 -14.54
CA HIS A 19 -12.54 1.61 -14.83
C HIS A 19 -11.79 2.56 -13.87
N SER A 20 -11.91 2.33 -12.58
CA SER A 20 -11.42 3.27 -11.55
C SER A 20 -9.90 3.17 -11.39
N ASN A 21 -9.35 1.96 -11.31
CA ASN A 21 -7.97 1.74 -10.90
C ASN A 21 -7.03 1.45 -12.08
N ILE A 22 -7.50 0.80 -13.16
CA ILE A 22 -6.65 0.52 -14.33
C ILE A 22 -6.73 1.65 -15.35
N VAL A 23 -7.92 1.92 -15.90
CA VAL A 23 -8.14 2.99 -16.89
C VAL A 23 -7.90 4.36 -16.27
N GLY A 24 -8.38 4.60 -15.04
CA GLY A 24 -8.11 5.82 -14.29
C GLY A 24 -6.62 6.10 -14.13
N CYS A 25 -5.85 5.08 -13.72
CA CYS A 25 -4.39 5.19 -13.58
C CYS A 25 -3.72 5.48 -14.93
N TYR A 26 -4.07 4.75 -16.00
CA TYR A 26 -3.58 5.01 -17.35
C TYR A 26 -3.79 6.47 -17.77
N ASN A 27 -5.00 7.00 -17.55
CA ASN A 27 -5.33 8.38 -17.88
C ASN A 27 -4.48 9.38 -17.09
N VAL A 28 -4.25 9.14 -15.80
CA VAL A 28 -3.40 9.99 -14.95
C VAL A 28 -1.96 10.02 -15.47
N TRP A 29 -1.35 8.87 -15.76
CA TRP A 29 0.03 8.83 -16.28
C TRP A 29 0.16 9.49 -17.64
N GLN A 30 -0.79 9.23 -18.54
CA GLN A 30 -0.80 9.85 -19.86
C GLN A 30 -0.95 11.37 -19.77
N ALA A 31 -1.88 11.86 -18.93
CA ALA A 31 -2.11 13.29 -18.74
C ALA A 31 -0.93 13.98 -18.05
N ALA A 32 -0.37 13.37 -17.01
CA ALA A 32 0.80 13.89 -16.30
C ALA A 32 2.00 14.04 -17.24
N HIS A 33 2.27 13.03 -18.07
CA HIS A 33 3.33 13.12 -19.07
C HIS A 33 3.08 14.24 -20.08
N LYS A 34 1.86 14.35 -20.64
CA LYS A 34 1.48 15.41 -21.59
C LYS A 34 1.60 16.81 -20.99
N ALA A 35 1.30 16.96 -19.71
CA ALA A 35 1.39 18.23 -18.98
C ALA A 35 2.82 18.57 -18.52
N GLY A 36 3.82 17.72 -18.80
CA GLY A 36 5.19 17.93 -18.33
C GLY A 36 5.32 17.86 -16.81
N VAL A 37 4.47 17.09 -16.14
CA VAL A 37 4.58 16.85 -14.70
C VAL A 37 5.90 16.16 -14.42
N ARG A 38 6.64 16.67 -13.42
CA ARG A 38 7.90 16.07 -12.98
C ARG A 38 7.72 14.69 -12.32
N ARG A 39 6.76 14.58 -11.38
CA ARG A 39 6.60 13.42 -10.50
C ARG A 39 5.15 13.13 -10.17
N ILE A 40 4.84 11.83 -10.07
CA ILE A 40 3.62 11.28 -9.47
C ILE A 40 3.97 10.59 -8.14
N VAL A 41 3.29 10.94 -7.06
CA VAL A 41 3.30 10.16 -5.80
C VAL A 41 2.02 9.32 -5.81
N TYR A 42 2.16 8.00 -5.84
CA TYR A 42 1.05 7.09 -6.07
C TYR A 42 0.75 6.25 -4.83
N ALA A 43 -0.52 6.22 -4.41
CA ALA A 43 -1.01 5.30 -3.40
C ALA A 43 -1.11 3.87 -3.98
N SER A 44 0.00 3.14 -3.93
CA SER A 44 0.01 1.69 -4.11
C SER A 44 -0.50 0.99 -2.84
N SER A 45 -0.30 -0.31 -2.72
CA SER A 45 -0.73 -1.06 -1.54
C SER A 45 0.13 -2.29 -1.27
N ILE A 46 0.19 -2.70 0.00
CA ILE A 46 0.67 -4.02 0.41
C ILE A 46 -0.03 -5.16 -0.37
N HIS A 47 -1.27 -4.96 -0.78
CA HIS A 47 -2.07 -5.93 -1.55
C HIS A 47 -1.48 -6.25 -2.94
N ALA A 48 -0.55 -5.46 -3.49
CA ALA A 48 0.23 -5.82 -4.68
C ALA A 48 1.14 -7.06 -4.44
N VAL A 49 1.45 -7.34 -3.17
CA VAL A 49 2.25 -8.47 -2.69
C VAL A 49 1.54 -9.20 -1.54
N GLY A 50 0.21 -9.12 -1.49
CA GLY A 50 -0.57 -9.60 -0.35
C GLY A 50 -0.48 -11.10 -0.10
N MET A 51 -0.27 -11.91 -1.14
CA MET A 51 -0.20 -13.38 -1.01
C MET A 51 1.17 -13.91 -0.51
N TYR A 52 2.12 -13.04 -0.16
CA TYR A 52 3.33 -13.50 0.53
C TYR A 52 3.02 -13.86 1.99
N PRO A 53 3.62 -14.94 2.53
CA PRO A 53 3.54 -15.23 3.95
C PRO A 53 4.22 -14.14 4.80
N LYS A 54 3.63 -13.79 5.94
CA LYS A 54 4.20 -12.86 6.94
C LYS A 54 5.53 -13.33 7.51
N THR A 55 5.83 -14.62 7.41
CA THR A 55 7.13 -15.20 7.81
C THR A 55 8.27 -14.84 6.85
N ILE A 56 7.96 -14.20 5.72
CA ILE A 56 8.95 -13.71 4.75
C ILE A 56 8.98 -12.19 4.83
N ALA A 57 10.15 -11.65 5.15
CA ALA A 57 10.40 -10.22 5.05
C ALA A 57 10.35 -9.80 3.58
N ILE A 58 9.62 -8.74 3.29
CA ILE A 58 9.43 -8.23 1.93
C ILE A 58 10.10 -6.86 1.78
N ASP A 59 10.74 -6.64 0.64
CA ASP A 59 11.38 -5.37 0.28
C ASP A 59 10.81 -4.81 -1.05
N SER A 60 11.39 -3.73 -1.56
CA SER A 60 10.96 -3.06 -2.79
C SER A 60 11.07 -3.92 -4.06
N ASP A 61 11.90 -4.96 -4.06
CA ASP A 61 12.14 -5.84 -5.21
C ASP A 61 11.32 -7.13 -5.14
N THR A 62 10.54 -7.32 -4.07
CA THR A 62 9.62 -8.45 -3.91
C THR A 62 8.69 -8.53 -5.12
N PRO A 63 8.71 -9.63 -5.89
CA PRO A 63 7.88 -9.79 -7.08
C PRO A 63 6.41 -9.62 -6.74
N HIS A 64 5.60 -9.08 -7.65
CA HIS A 64 4.15 -9.00 -7.45
C HIS A 64 3.54 -10.36 -7.16
N ARG A 65 2.61 -10.38 -6.20
CA ARG A 65 1.82 -11.57 -5.85
C ARG A 65 0.50 -11.09 -5.23
N PRO A 66 -0.38 -10.48 -6.05
CA PRO A 66 -1.57 -9.82 -5.55
C PRO A 66 -2.56 -10.81 -4.97
N ASP A 67 -3.36 -10.35 -4.03
CA ASP A 67 -4.39 -11.13 -3.32
C ASP A 67 -5.83 -10.87 -3.81
N SER A 68 -6.00 -9.90 -4.72
CA SER A 68 -7.31 -9.33 -5.07
C SER A 68 -7.26 -8.64 -6.45
N TYR A 69 -8.39 -8.31 -7.07
CA TYR A 69 -8.41 -7.43 -8.26
C TYR A 69 -7.87 -6.06 -7.93
N TYR A 70 -8.17 -5.53 -6.74
CA TYR A 70 -7.57 -4.32 -6.21
C TYR A 70 -6.04 -4.40 -6.19
N GLY A 71 -5.48 -5.43 -5.57
CA GLY A 71 -4.04 -5.67 -5.53
C GLY A 71 -3.43 -5.79 -6.93
N LEU A 72 -4.12 -6.50 -7.84
CA LEU A 72 -3.70 -6.64 -9.24
C LEU A 72 -3.66 -5.29 -9.97
N ALA A 73 -4.63 -4.42 -9.74
CA ALA A 73 -4.63 -3.08 -10.33
C ALA A 73 -3.49 -2.20 -9.77
N LYS A 74 -3.07 -2.40 -8.52
CA LYS A 74 -1.88 -1.74 -7.97
C LYS A 74 -0.59 -2.25 -8.63
N CYS A 75 -0.48 -3.56 -8.92
CA CYS A 75 0.61 -4.11 -9.72
C CYS A 75 0.70 -3.46 -11.10
N PHE A 76 -0.43 -3.36 -11.82
CA PHE A 76 -0.51 -2.68 -13.11
C PHE A 76 0.01 -1.24 -13.04
N ALA A 77 -0.39 -0.49 -12.01
CA ALA A 77 0.05 0.89 -11.82
C ALA A 77 1.56 1.01 -11.54
N GLU A 78 2.13 0.10 -10.74
CA GLU A 78 3.57 0.05 -10.48
C GLU A 78 4.38 -0.27 -11.76
N ASP A 79 3.93 -1.22 -12.57
CA ASP A 79 4.58 -1.56 -13.84
C ASP A 79 4.46 -0.42 -14.85
N MET A 80 3.31 0.25 -14.90
CA MET A 80 3.13 1.44 -15.73
C MET A 80 4.02 2.59 -15.27
N ALA A 81 4.17 2.80 -13.95
CA ALA A 81 5.09 3.78 -13.40
C ALA A 81 6.54 3.51 -13.82
N LYS A 82 6.98 2.26 -13.72
CA LYS A 82 8.30 1.83 -14.19
C LYS A 82 8.47 2.07 -15.69
N LEU A 83 7.47 1.70 -16.49
CA LEU A 83 7.47 1.93 -17.94
C LEU A 83 7.64 3.42 -18.30
N TYR A 84 6.90 4.30 -17.63
CA TYR A 84 6.97 5.74 -17.88
C TYR A 84 8.27 6.37 -17.39
N TRP A 85 8.83 5.87 -16.29
CA TRP A 85 10.17 6.25 -15.88
C TRP A 85 11.21 5.86 -16.96
N ASP A 86 11.26 4.58 -17.32
CA ASP A 86 12.27 4.05 -18.24
C ASP A 86 12.18 4.66 -19.65
N LYS A 87 10.96 4.97 -20.13
CA LYS A 87 10.77 5.54 -21.49
C LYS A 87 10.68 7.05 -21.55
N LYS A 88 10.21 7.71 -20.50
CA LYS A 88 9.81 9.13 -20.53
C LYS A 88 10.41 9.97 -19.40
N GLY A 89 11.15 9.38 -18.47
CA GLY A 89 11.76 10.09 -17.34
C GLY A 89 10.73 10.68 -16.37
N LEU A 90 9.48 10.19 -16.39
CA LEU A 90 8.44 10.63 -15.46
C LEU A 90 8.67 9.94 -14.11
N GLU A 91 9.14 10.70 -13.11
CA GLU A 91 9.42 10.15 -11.79
C GLU A 91 8.14 9.64 -11.12
N THR A 92 8.24 8.52 -10.40
CA THR A 92 7.16 8.01 -9.58
C THR A 92 7.68 7.46 -8.26
N VAL A 93 6.98 7.79 -7.17
CA VAL A 93 7.13 7.10 -5.88
C VAL A 93 5.84 6.34 -5.59
N CYS A 94 5.91 5.01 -5.64
CA CYS A 94 4.82 4.08 -5.34
C CYS A 94 4.84 3.75 -3.85
N LEU A 95 3.84 4.24 -3.13
CA LEU A 95 3.68 4.01 -1.70
C LEU A 95 2.87 2.72 -1.51
N ARG A 96 3.50 1.58 -1.22
CA ARG A 96 2.78 0.36 -0.81
C ARG A 96 2.25 0.55 0.60
N ILE A 97 1.10 1.20 0.73
CA ILE A 97 0.46 1.49 2.01
C ILE A 97 0.03 0.17 2.65
N LEU A 98 0.41 -0.04 3.92
CA LEU A 98 -0.10 -1.12 4.76
C LEU A 98 -1.44 -0.67 5.38
N SER A 99 -1.53 -0.52 6.70
CA SER A 99 -2.78 -0.21 7.40
C SER A 99 -2.78 1.23 7.90
N CYS A 100 -3.19 2.17 7.04
CA CYS A 100 -3.37 3.58 7.43
C CYS A 100 -4.75 3.82 8.05
N ALA A 101 -4.86 3.61 9.36
CA ALA A 101 -6.13 3.72 10.10
C ALA A 101 -5.88 4.15 11.55
N THR A 102 -6.95 4.26 12.33
CA THR A 102 -6.81 4.25 13.79
C THR A 102 -6.12 2.97 14.23
N VAL A 103 -5.23 3.08 15.23
CA VAL A 103 -4.32 1.99 15.59
C VAL A 103 -5.02 0.71 16.04
N THR A 104 -6.23 0.82 16.60
CA THR A 104 -7.04 -0.34 17.01
C THR A 104 -7.56 -1.17 15.83
N ASN A 105 -7.61 -0.59 14.64
CA ASN A 105 -8.10 -1.23 13.42
C ASN A 105 -6.95 -1.77 12.55
N ALA A 106 -5.70 -1.63 13.02
CA ALA A 106 -4.50 -2.07 12.32
C ALA A 106 -3.72 -3.11 13.13
N GLY A 107 -2.99 -3.99 12.45
CA GLY A 107 -2.07 -4.90 13.12
C GLY A 107 -0.85 -4.16 13.66
N VAL A 108 -0.30 -4.62 14.79
CA VAL A 108 0.90 -4.04 15.42
C VAL A 108 2.08 -3.93 14.44
N GLY A 109 2.23 -4.88 13.50
CA GLY A 109 3.27 -4.81 12.49
C GLY A 109 2.95 -3.92 11.29
N SER A 110 1.67 -3.68 10.98
CA SER A 110 1.23 -3.08 9.71
C SER A 110 0.75 -1.63 9.81
N TRP A 111 0.62 -1.09 11.02
CA TRP A 111 0.08 0.23 11.22
C TRP A 111 0.91 1.34 10.55
N LEU A 112 0.22 2.26 9.89
CA LEU A 112 0.75 3.53 9.42
C LEU A 112 -0.11 4.63 10.05
N SER A 113 0.51 5.47 10.89
CA SER A 113 -0.19 6.63 11.44
C SER A 113 -0.47 7.67 10.35
N TYR A 114 -1.47 8.53 10.58
CA TYR A 114 -1.72 9.65 9.66
C TYR A 114 -0.53 10.62 9.59
N ASN A 115 0.17 10.86 10.70
CA ASN A 115 1.36 11.72 10.74
C ASN A 115 2.50 11.12 9.90
N ASP A 116 2.73 9.82 10.04
CA ASP A 116 3.76 9.12 9.28
C ASP A 116 3.39 8.98 7.80
N LEU A 117 2.10 8.88 7.45
CA LEU A 117 1.67 8.95 6.05
C LEU A 117 1.95 10.34 5.45
N ILE A 118 1.63 11.42 6.19
CA ILE A 118 1.92 12.79 5.75
C ILE A 118 3.41 12.98 5.53
N HIS A 119 4.25 12.57 6.50
CA HIS A 119 5.71 12.61 6.38
C HIS A 119 6.22 11.82 5.18
N LEU A 120 5.67 10.63 4.93
CA LEU A 120 6.04 9.83 3.76
C LEU A 120 5.73 10.56 2.45
N VAL A 121 4.55 11.15 2.34
CA VAL A 121 4.14 11.93 1.15
C VAL A 121 5.02 13.18 0.99
N GLU A 122 5.29 13.92 2.06
CA GLU A 122 6.21 15.07 2.05
C GLU A 122 7.60 14.66 1.55
N ARG A 123 8.16 13.56 2.04
CA ARG A 123 9.46 13.05 1.59
C ARG A 123 9.44 12.60 0.14
N ALA A 124 8.36 11.98 -0.33
CA ALA A 124 8.18 11.65 -1.74
C ALA A 124 8.08 12.90 -2.64
N ILE A 125 7.62 14.03 -2.11
CA ILE A 125 7.52 15.32 -2.79
C ILE A 125 8.86 16.07 -2.80
N ASP A 126 9.47 16.22 -1.63
CA ASP A 126 10.61 17.12 -1.42
C ASP A 126 11.94 16.53 -1.91
N THR A 127 12.03 15.19 -2.02
CA THR A 127 13.27 14.53 -2.45
C THR A 127 13.68 15.02 -3.85
N PRO A 128 14.91 15.53 -4.04
CA PRO A 128 15.33 16.11 -5.32
C PRO A 128 15.29 15.14 -6.50
N VAL A 129 15.64 13.86 -6.32
CA VAL A 129 15.57 12.86 -7.38
C VAL A 129 15.04 11.57 -6.80
N THR A 130 14.00 11.02 -7.40
CA THR A 130 13.35 9.78 -6.95
C THR A 130 13.38 8.68 -8.00
N GLY A 131 13.51 9.02 -9.29
CA GLY A 131 13.36 8.04 -10.36
C GLY A 131 12.05 7.25 -10.24
N PHE A 132 12.12 5.94 -10.45
CA PHE A 132 11.07 4.98 -10.05
C PHE A 132 11.43 4.36 -8.70
N THR A 133 10.61 4.59 -7.69
CA THR A 133 10.83 4.07 -6.33
C THR A 133 9.57 3.40 -5.80
N VAL A 134 9.73 2.23 -5.19
CA VAL A 134 8.72 1.58 -4.36
C VAL A 134 9.15 1.70 -2.91
N ILE A 135 8.23 2.09 -2.03
CA ILE A 135 8.45 2.18 -0.58
C ILE A 135 7.19 1.69 0.15
N TYR A 136 7.36 0.94 1.22
CA TYR A 136 6.23 0.54 2.07
C TYR A 136 5.85 1.67 3.01
N GLY A 137 4.56 1.99 3.03
CA GLY A 137 3.97 2.94 3.98
C GLY A 137 3.63 2.22 5.28
N VAL A 138 4.53 2.33 6.26
CA VAL A 138 4.40 1.78 7.61
C VAL A 138 5.08 2.73 8.60
N SER A 139 4.53 2.84 9.80
CA SER A 139 5.17 3.54 10.93
C SER A 139 6.41 2.78 11.43
N ASN A 140 7.12 3.32 12.43
CA ASN A 140 8.31 2.71 13.02
C ASN A 140 7.94 1.56 13.98
N ASN A 141 7.13 0.62 13.50
CA ASN A 141 6.65 -0.50 14.28
C ASN A 141 7.77 -1.51 14.49
N GLU A 142 8.00 -1.91 15.74
CA GLU A 142 9.03 -2.92 16.09
C GLU A 142 8.81 -4.26 15.39
N ARG A 143 7.55 -4.58 15.08
CA ARG A 143 7.13 -5.84 14.44
C ARG A 143 6.83 -5.66 12.95
N SER A 144 7.33 -4.60 12.33
CA SER A 144 7.15 -4.35 10.91
C SER A 144 7.78 -5.46 10.06
N PRO A 145 7.06 -6.06 9.10
CA PRO A 145 7.57 -7.18 8.32
C PRO A 145 8.17 -6.74 6.98
N VAL A 146 8.38 -5.44 6.77
CA VAL A 146 8.86 -4.84 5.52
C VAL A 146 10.25 -4.22 5.68
N ASP A 147 11.05 -4.22 4.63
CA ASP A 147 12.33 -3.52 4.55
C ASP A 147 12.28 -2.35 3.56
N ASN A 148 12.52 -1.14 4.08
CA ASN A 148 12.59 0.11 3.32
C ASN A 148 14.02 0.62 3.07
N SER A 149 15.06 -0.17 3.39
CA SER A 149 16.47 0.22 3.28
C SER A 149 16.85 0.76 1.89
N LYS A 150 16.32 0.17 0.82
CA LYS A 150 16.54 0.58 -0.58
C LYS A 150 15.92 1.94 -0.93
N ALA A 151 14.88 2.36 -0.22
CA ALA A 151 14.23 3.67 -0.38
C ALA A 151 14.71 4.72 0.65
N SER A 152 15.75 4.41 1.44
CA SER A 152 16.25 5.26 2.53
C SER A 152 16.66 6.67 2.11
N PHE A 153 17.05 6.85 0.84
CA PHE A 153 17.43 8.13 0.25
C PHE A 153 16.27 9.14 0.15
N LEU A 154 15.01 8.67 0.24
CA LEU A 154 13.85 9.56 0.38
C LEU A 154 13.87 10.34 1.70
N GLY A 155 14.65 9.90 2.69
CA GLY A 155 14.68 10.55 4.01
C GLY A 155 13.42 10.30 4.85
N TYR A 156 12.58 9.33 4.47
CA TYR A 156 11.46 8.90 5.31
C TYR A 156 11.97 8.21 6.57
N ARG A 157 11.60 8.75 7.72
CA ARG A 157 11.98 8.29 9.06
C ARG A 157 10.73 8.39 9.93
N PRO A 158 9.85 7.37 9.92
CA PRO A 158 8.63 7.40 10.70
C PRO A 158 8.95 7.45 12.20
N THR A 159 8.06 8.04 12.99
CA THR A 159 8.28 8.23 14.44
C THR A 159 7.26 7.51 15.30
N ASP A 160 6.05 7.29 14.80
CA ASP A 160 5.04 6.59 15.57
C ASP A 160 5.35 5.09 15.60
N ASN A 161 4.91 4.41 16.65
CA ASN A 161 5.14 2.98 16.84
C ASN A 161 3.89 2.35 17.44
N ALA A 162 3.35 1.32 16.78
CA ALA A 162 2.18 0.59 17.24
C ALA A 162 2.42 -0.22 18.53
N GLU A 163 3.67 -0.48 18.90
CA GLU A 163 4.01 -1.30 20.07
C GLU A 163 3.43 -0.71 21.37
N GLN A 164 3.26 0.63 21.44
CA GLN A 164 2.60 1.30 22.58
C GLN A 164 1.14 0.88 22.79
N PHE A 165 0.50 0.26 21.79
CA PHE A 165 -0.87 -0.26 21.84
C PHE A 165 -0.93 -1.80 21.80
N SER A 166 0.23 -2.47 21.79
CA SER A 166 0.32 -3.93 21.57
C SER A 166 -0.46 -4.73 22.60
N GLU A 167 -0.39 -4.39 23.90
CA GLU A 167 -1.14 -5.10 24.95
C GLU A 167 -2.65 -5.12 24.66
N LYS A 168 -3.21 -3.98 24.28
CA LYS A 168 -4.64 -3.85 23.96
C LYS A 168 -4.99 -4.63 22.69
N ILE A 169 -4.22 -4.42 21.61
CA ILE A 169 -4.48 -5.06 20.32
C ILE A 169 -4.39 -6.58 20.42
N LEU A 170 -3.39 -7.09 21.15
CA LEU A 170 -3.17 -8.52 21.30
C LEU A 170 -4.17 -9.17 22.27
N ALA A 171 -4.66 -8.44 23.27
CA ALA A 171 -5.71 -8.93 24.16
C ALA A 171 -7.07 -9.10 23.45
N GLU A 172 -7.34 -8.28 22.43
CA GLU A 172 -8.56 -8.31 21.62
C GLU A 172 -8.43 -9.23 20.40
N ALA A 173 -7.21 -9.69 20.06
CA ALA A 173 -6.95 -10.51 18.88
C ALA A 173 -7.45 -11.96 19.06
N PRO A 174 -7.98 -12.60 18.00
CA PRO A 174 -8.28 -14.02 18.03
C PRO A 174 -7.00 -14.85 18.20
N THR A 175 -7.16 -16.09 18.68
CA THR A 175 -6.03 -17.02 18.75
C THR A 175 -5.49 -17.29 17.34
N PRO A 176 -4.18 -17.14 17.09
CA PRO A 176 -3.62 -17.35 15.78
C PRO A 176 -3.84 -18.78 15.26
N ASP A 177 -4.39 -18.90 14.06
CA ASP A 177 -4.46 -20.16 13.30
C ASP A 177 -3.35 -20.15 12.23
N PRO A 178 -2.26 -20.92 12.40
CA PRO A 178 -1.16 -20.95 11.45
C PRO A 178 -1.51 -21.61 10.10
N SER A 179 -2.69 -22.21 9.98
CA SER A 179 -3.20 -22.77 8.73
C SER A 179 -4.10 -21.81 7.95
N ASP A 180 -4.52 -20.71 8.56
CA ASP A 180 -5.42 -19.72 7.96
C ASP A 180 -4.65 -18.68 7.14
N PRO A 181 -4.80 -18.65 5.80
CA PRO A 181 -4.11 -17.68 4.96
C PRO A 181 -4.47 -16.23 5.27
N ASP A 182 -5.66 -15.95 5.82
CA ASP A 182 -6.05 -14.62 6.31
C ASP A 182 -5.03 -14.12 7.34
N GLN A 183 -4.66 -14.99 8.28
CA GLN A 183 -3.75 -14.64 9.37
C GLN A 183 -2.29 -14.72 8.95
N MET A 184 -1.97 -15.56 7.97
CA MET A 184 -0.59 -15.90 7.60
C MET A 184 -0.04 -15.11 6.41
N CYS A 185 -0.87 -14.48 5.58
CA CYS A 185 -0.45 -13.69 4.44
C CYS A 185 -0.43 -12.19 4.76
N HIS A 186 0.47 -11.43 4.12
CA HIS A 186 0.58 -9.97 4.30
C HIS A 186 -0.71 -9.21 3.94
N GLY A 187 -1.50 -9.77 3.02
CA GLY A 187 -2.81 -9.25 2.60
C GLY A 187 -3.90 -9.35 3.67
N GLY A 188 -3.68 -10.10 4.75
CA GLY A 188 -4.71 -10.27 5.76
C GLY A 188 -5.96 -10.95 5.16
N PRO A 189 -7.17 -10.46 5.49
CA PRO A 189 -8.43 -11.04 5.01
C PRO A 189 -8.59 -11.05 3.51
N PHE A 190 -7.95 -10.11 2.81
CA PHE A 190 -7.97 -10.06 1.35
C PHE A 190 -7.37 -11.32 0.71
N ALA A 191 -6.45 -12.02 1.39
CA ALA A 191 -5.88 -13.27 0.90
C ALA A 191 -6.90 -14.43 0.81
N THR A 192 -8.07 -14.29 1.42
CA THR A 192 -9.14 -15.31 1.46
C THR A 192 -10.51 -14.75 1.09
N THR A 193 -10.60 -13.49 0.68
CA THR A 193 -11.85 -12.89 0.19
C THR A 193 -12.09 -13.35 -1.25
N ASP A 194 -13.33 -13.70 -1.55
CA ASP A 194 -13.72 -14.05 -2.93
C ASP A 194 -13.55 -12.84 -3.85
N LEU A 195 -13.04 -13.07 -5.06
CA LEU A 195 -12.79 -11.99 -6.01
C LEU A 195 -14.09 -11.26 -6.37
N GLY A 196 -14.03 -9.93 -6.34
CA GLY A 196 -15.19 -9.07 -6.56
C GLY A 196 -16.03 -8.77 -5.31
N GLU A 197 -15.74 -9.39 -4.18
CA GLU A 197 -16.40 -9.13 -2.89
C GLU A 197 -15.52 -8.26 -1.98
N SER A 198 -16.11 -7.35 -1.21
CA SER A 198 -15.35 -6.41 -0.36
C SER A 198 -14.55 -7.12 0.73
N GLY A 199 -13.23 -6.88 0.77
CA GLY A 199 -12.35 -7.39 1.82
C GLY A 199 -12.54 -6.66 3.14
N VAL A 200 -12.86 -5.36 3.10
CA VAL A 200 -13.15 -4.54 4.30
C VAL A 200 -14.46 -4.97 4.96
N ALA A 201 -15.48 -5.38 4.20
CA ALA A 201 -16.72 -5.89 4.77
C ALA A 201 -16.50 -7.14 5.62
N LYS A 202 -15.57 -8.03 5.22
CA LYS A 202 -15.17 -9.21 5.98
C LYS A 202 -14.50 -8.87 7.32
N LEU A 203 -13.84 -7.71 7.40
CA LEU A 203 -13.21 -7.18 8.62
C LEU A 203 -14.21 -6.59 9.63
N GLY A 204 -15.50 -6.46 9.29
CA GLY A 204 -16.49 -5.82 10.16
C GLY A 204 -16.25 -4.31 10.36
N LEU A 205 -15.31 -3.71 9.62
CA LEU A 205 -14.96 -2.30 9.67
C LEU A 205 -15.95 -1.49 8.82
N VAL A 206 -17.21 -1.42 9.26
CA VAL A 206 -18.15 -0.45 8.68
C VAL A 206 -17.81 0.92 9.26
N GLU A 207 -17.02 1.71 8.54
CA GLU A 207 -16.95 3.15 8.82
C GLU A 207 -18.34 3.74 8.63
N LYS A 208 -18.96 4.17 9.74
CA LYS A 208 -20.09 5.08 9.68
C LYS A 208 -19.58 6.38 9.08
N VAL A 209 -19.77 6.54 7.77
CA VAL A 209 -19.67 7.84 7.10
C VAL A 209 -20.57 8.81 7.89
N ARG A 210 -19.96 9.83 8.50
CA ARG A 210 -20.66 11.02 8.99
C ARG A 210 -20.61 12.09 7.93
#